data_AF-X1N0W8-F1
#
_entry.id   AF-X1N0W8-F1
#
_cell.length_a   1.000
_cell.length_b   1.000
_cell.length_c   1.000
_cell.angle_alpha   90.00
_cell.angle_beta   90.00
_cell.angle_gamma   90.00
#
_symmetry.space_group_name_H-M   'P 1'
#
loop_
_entity.id
_entity.type
_entity.pdbx_description
1 polymer ?
#
loop_
_entity_poly.entity_id
_entity_poly.type
_entity_poly.pdbx_seq_one_letter_code
_entity_poly.pdbx_strand_id
1 'polypeptide(L)'
;ETNFAVAVDLGTTTVVAHLIDLTNATTIDTEATYNSQINFGEDYIRRIIYAEENNAFDEMQSVIVHDVNNLIVTLATRQRIDLQDITAIVCAGNTAMAHFLLNLDMTRIRKEPYIASVSFMPPIRAAEAGVQINKRGLLYSLPSVAAYVGSDIVAGVLTTRLFTKKGISLFVDIGTNGEVVLGNRDWLVCASSSAGPAFEGSGVKHGMRAGAGAIEKLTILDDGSIEFKTIGDTHPAGICGSGLLDTLAELFINGIIDRTGRFKTNADERLTEGEEGLQFQLVPPGNGHQEIVITQADIN
;
A
#
# COMPACT_ATOMS: atom_id res chain seq x y z
N GLU A 1 34.79 4.63 -6.12
CA GLU A 1 34.25 3.26 -6.01
C GLU A 1 32.75 3.35 -6.23
N THR A 2 32.18 2.48 -7.06
CA THR A 2 30.73 2.37 -7.25
C THR A 2 30.20 1.42 -6.19
N ASN A 3 29.25 1.87 -5.37
CA ASN A 3 28.65 1.05 -4.34
C ASN A 3 27.18 1.45 -4.18
N PHE A 4 26.29 0.48 -4.32
CA PHE A 4 24.85 0.71 -4.33
C PHE A 4 24.15 -0.12 -3.26
N ALA A 5 22.96 0.33 -2.90
CA ALA A 5 22.02 -0.42 -2.09
C ALA A 5 20.63 -0.38 -2.71
N VAL A 6 19.76 -1.31 -2.30
CA VAL A 6 18.35 -1.28 -2.63
C VAL A 6 17.55 -1.13 -1.34
N ALA A 7 16.62 -0.17 -1.29
CA ALA A 7 15.61 -0.11 -0.25
C ALA A 7 14.30 -0.67 -0.82
N VAL A 8 13.69 -1.63 -0.13
CA VAL A 8 12.46 -2.30 -0.55
C VAL A 8 11.38 -2.11 0.49
N ASP A 9 10.24 -1.60 0.04
CA ASP A 9 8.98 -1.62 0.78
C ASP A 9 8.15 -2.84 0.34
N LEU A 10 7.96 -3.77 1.27
CA LEU A 10 7.24 -5.03 1.10
C LEU A 10 5.78 -4.82 1.49
N GLY A 11 5.03 -4.12 0.64
CA GLY A 11 3.59 -3.97 0.83
C GLY A 11 2.83 -5.27 0.53
N THR A 12 1.67 -5.41 1.18
CA THR A 12 0.76 -6.54 0.92
C THR A 12 0.30 -6.53 -0.54
N THR A 13 -0.01 -5.35 -1.09
CA THR A 13 -0.55 -5.22 -2.46
C THR A 13 0.51 -4.83 -3.49
N THR A 14 1.54 -4.08 -3.08
CA THR A 14 2.57 -3.52 -3.96
C THR A 14 3.93 -3.68 -3.31
N VAL A 15 4.94 -4.07 -4.09
CA VAL A 15 6.34 -4.05 -3.67
C VAL A 15 7.04 -2.93 -4.41
N VAL A 16 7.72 -2.05 -3.68
CA VAL A 16 8.43 -0.89 -4.26
C VAL A 16 9.91 -1.01 -3.93
N ALA A 17 10.77 -0.79 -4.92
CA ALA A 17 12.22 -0.79 -4.74
C ALA A 17 12.83 0.53 -5.20
N HIS A 18 13.71 1.08 -4.37
CA HIS A 18 14.56 2.22 -4.68
C HIS A 18 16.01 1.78 -4.80
N LEU A 19 16.65 2.08 -5.93
CA LEU A 19 18.08 1.90 -6.11
C LEU A 19 18.81 3.16 -5.63
N ILE A 20 19.78 2.99 -4.73
CA ILE A 20 20.46 4.05 -4.00
C ILE A 20 21.95 4.00 -4.27
N ASP A 21 22.54 5.13 -4.66
CA ASP A 21 23.99 5.32 -4.69
C ASP A 21 24.50 5.66 -3.28
N LEU A 22 25.31 4.76 -2.72
CA LEU A 22 25.83 4.91 -1.36
C LEU A 22 26.97 5.94 -1.26
N THR A 23 27.54 6.37 -2.39
CA THR A 23 28.62 7.38 -2.38
C THR A 23 28.09 8.77 -2.05
N ASN A 24 26.84 9.07 -2.41
CA ASN A 24 26.19 10.37 -2.22
C ASN A 24 24.83 10.26 -1.48
N ALA A 25 24.40 9.04 -1.13
CA ALA A 25 23.14 8.74 -0.44
C ALA A 25 21.89 9.23 -1.20
N THR A 26 21.89 9.09 -2.52
CA THR A 26 20.74 9.51 -3.37
C THR A 26 20.05 8.31 -4.01
N THR A 27 18.72 8.37 -4.08
CA THR A 27 17.93 7.46 -4.91
C THR A 27 18.17 7.83 -6.37
N ILE A 28 18.73 6.89 -7.13
CA ILE A 28 19.01 7.07 -8.57
C ILE A 28 17.88 6.54 -9.44
N ASP A 29 17.10 5.59 -8.92
CA ASP A 29 16.03 4.96 -9.67
C ASP A 29 14.98 4.30 -8.76
N THR A 30 13.76 4.10 -9.26
CA THR A 30 12.63 3.50 -8.53
C THR A 30 11.78 2.63 -9.44
N GLU A 31 11.31 1.51 -8.93
CA GLU A 31 10.42 0.59 -9.65
C GLU A 31 9.42 -0.04 -8.69
N ALA A 32 8.24 -0.39 -9.19
CA ALA A 32 7.21 -1.04 -8.39
C ALA A 32 6.53 -2.18 -9.16
N THR A 33 6.09 -3.19 -8.43
CA THR A 33 5.27 -4.28 -8.99
C THR A 33 4.13 -4.62 -8.05
N TYR A 34 3.07 -5.23 -8.58
CA TYR A 34 2.09 -5.90 -7.75
C TYR A 34 2.78 -7.04 -7.00
N ASN A 35 2.42 -7.20 -5.74
CA ASN A 35 2.85 -8.35 -4.96
C ASN A 35 2.12 -9.59 -5.50
N SER A 36 2.86 -10.47 -6.17
CA SER A 36 2.35 -11.67 -6.83
C SER A 36 1.71 -12.66 -5.85
N GLN A 37 1.95 -12.49 -4.54
CA GLN A 37 1.26 -13.25 -3.51
C GLN A 37 -0.26 -12.98 -3.45
N ILE A 38 -0.75 -11.93 -4.13
CA ILE A 38 -2.19 -11.65 -4.26
C ILE A 38 -2.99 -12.83 -4.82
N ASN A 39 -2.35 -13.68 -5.64
CA ASN A 39 -2.96 -14.88 -6.21
C ASN A 39 -3.36 -15.93 -5.14
N PHE A 40 -2.83 -15.80 -3.93
CA PHE A 40 -3.08 -16.71 -2.81
C PHE A 40 -3.93 -16.08 -1.69
N GLY A 41 -4.26 -14.79 -1.82
CA GLY A 41 -5.05 -14.06 -0.85
C GLY A 41 -4.93 -12.54 -1.03
N GLU A 42 -6.08 -11.87 -0.95
CA GLU A 42 -6.20 -10.41 -1.05
C GLU A 42 -5.47 -9.71 0.10
N ASP A 43 -5.50 -10.28 1.31
CA ASP A 43 -4.81 -9.78 2.50
C ASP A 43 -3.79 -10.80 3.05
N TYR A 44 -2.92 -10.35 3.95
CA TYR A 44 -1.88 -11.22 4.52
C TYR A 44 -2.41 -12.30 5.47
N ILE A 45 -3.59 -12.13 6.08
CA ILE A 45 -4.21 -13.17 6.93
C ILE A 45 -4.65 -14.35 6.05
N ARG A 46 -5.32 -14.07 4.93
CA ARG A 46 -5.72 -15.08 3.94
C ARG A 46 -4.51 -15.78 3.37
N ARG A 47 -3.42 -15.05 3.09
CA ARG A 47 -2.14 -15.65 2.66
C ARG A 47 -1.54 -16.59 3.70
N ILE A 48 -1.56 -16.22 4.99
CA ILE A 48 -1.10 -17.10 6.08
C ILE A 48 -1.97 -18.37 6.13
N ILE A 49 -3.29 -18.23 6.04
CA ILE A 49 -4.22 -19.38 6.05
C ILE A 49 -3.95 -20.29 4.85
N TYR A 50 -3.83 -19.72 3.65
CA TYR A 50 -3.53 -20.47 2.44
C TYR A 50 -2.21 -21.25 2.59
N ALA A 51 -1.16 -20.58 3.04
CA ALA A 51 0.16 -21.19 3.23
C ALA A 51 0.12 -22.32 4.27
N GLU A 52 -0.64 -22.15 5.36
CA GLU A 52 -0.83 -23.18 6.38
C GLU A 52 -1.63 -24.39 5.85
N GLU A 53 -2.75 -24.15 5.18
CA GLU A 53 -3.65 -25.21 4.69
C GLU A 53 -3.05 -26.03 3.53
N ASN A 54 -2.18 -25.40 2.72
CA ASN A 54 -1.60 -26.02 1.52
C ASN A 54 -0.11 -26.37 1.69
N ASN A 55 0.47 -26.16 2.88
CA ASN A 55 1.91 -26.31 3.14
C ASN A 55 2.76 -25.52 2.11
N ALA A 56 2.34 -24.29 1.82
CA ALA A 56 2.84 -23.46 0.72
C ALA A 56 3.74 -22.31 1.18
N PHE A 57 4.34 -22.37 2.38
CA PHE A 57 5.23 -21.32 2.87
C PHE A 57 6.45 -21.09 1.94
N ASP A 58 7.08 -22.17 1.47
CA ASP A 58 8.22 -22.08 0.54
C ASP A 58 7.81 -21.48 -0.82
N GLU A 59 6.60 -21.80 -1.30
CA GLU A 59 6.05 -21.22 -2.53
C GLU A 59 5.79 -19.73 -2.35
N MET A 60 5.12 -19.34 -1.26
CA MET A 60 4.83 -17.94 -0.94
C MET A 60 6.11 -17.12 -0.78
N GLN A 61 7.16 -17.71 -0.20
CA GLN A 61 8.47 -17.07 -0.09
C GLN A 61 9.11 -16.91 -1.48
N SER A 62 9.10 -17.97 -2.29
CA SER A 62 9.67 -17.94 -3.64
C SER A 62 9.02 -16.85 -4.51
N VAL A 63 7.70 -16.67 -4.37
CA VAL A 63 6.92 -15.64 -5.08
C VAL A 63 7.38 -14.23 -4.71
N ILE A 64 7.46 -13.90 -3.41
CA ILE A 64 7.88 -12.55 -3.00
C ILE A 64 9.36 -12.28 -3.34
N VAL A 65 10.23 -13.30 -3.25
CA VAL A 65 11.64 -13.17 -3.62
C VAL A 65 11.81 -12.99 -5.12
N HIS A 66 10.97 -13.63 -5.93
CA HIS A 66 10.93 -13.41 -7.37
C HIS A 66 10.57 -11.96 -7.71
N ASP A 67 9.52 -11.41 -7.09
CA ASP A 67 9.12 -10.01 -7.28
C ASP A 67 10.27 -9.05 -6.91
N VAL A 68 10.89 -9.23 -5.74
CA VAL A 68 12.03 -8.42 -5.29
C VAL A 68 13.21 -8.51 -6.26
N ASN A 69 13.57 -9.72 -6.70
CA ASN A 69 14.66 -9.90 -7.65
C ASN A 69 14.37 -9.26 -9.02
N ASN A 70 13.13 -9.35 -9.51
CA ASN A 70 12.73 -8.73 -10.77
C ASN A 70 12.87 -7.20 -10.70
N LEU A 71 12.46 -6.59 -9.59
CA LEU A 71 12.64 -5.15 -9.36
C LEU A 71 14.14 -4.77 -9.38
N ILE A 72 14.96 -5.51 -8.64
CA ILE A 72 16.41 -5.27 -8.56
C ILE A 72 17.06 -5.38 -9.94
N VAL A 73 16.77 -6.46 -10.68
CA VAL A 73 17.30 -6.68 -12.03
C VAL A 73 16.86 -5.58 -13.00
N THR A 74 15.60 -5.16 -12.91
CA THR A 74 15.05 -4.09 -13.75
C THR A 74 15.79 -2.77 -13.52
N LEU A 75 15.93 -2.38 -12.24
CA LEU A 75 16.64 -1.17 -11.84
C LEU A 75 18.12 -1.21 -12.26
N ALA A 76 18.82 -2.30 -11.95
CA ALA A 76 20.22 -2.48 -12.29
C ALA A 76 20.45 -2.44 -13.82
N THR A 77 19.58 -3.09 -14.59
CA THR A 77 19.66 -3.08 -16.06
C THR A 77 19.44 -1.69 -16.63
N ARG A 78 18.41 -0.97 -16.15
CA ARG A 78 18.08 0.39 -16.60
C ARG A 78 19.23 1.38 -16.34
N GLN A 79 19.90 1.23 -15.20
CA GLN A 79 21.03 2.06 -14.80
C GLN A 79 22.41 1.52 -15.24
N ARG A 80 22.46 0.36 -15.92
CA ARG A 80 23.70 -0.32 -16.35
C ARG A 80 24.66 -0.61 -15.19
N ILE A 81 24.12 -1.03 -14.06
CA ILE A 81 24.85 -1.39 -12.84
C ILE A 81 24.98 -2.91 -12.76
N ASP A 82 26.17 -3.42 -12.38
CA ASP A 82 26.35 -4.84 -12.07
C ASP A 82 25.69 -5.15 -10.71
N LEU A 83 24.96 -6.26 -10.61
CA LEU A 83 24.39 -6.72 -9.34
C LEU A 83 25.47 -6.90 -8.25
N GLN A 84 26.72 -7.18 -8.62
CA GLN A 84 27.84 -7.24 -7.69
C GLN A 84 28.22 -5.88 -7.09
N ASP A 85 27.82 -4.76 -7.68
CA ASP A 85 28.03 -3.43 -7.09
C ASP A 85 26.94 -3.07 -6.07
N ILE A 86 25.86 -3.87 -5.98
CA ILE A 86 24.82 -3.73 -4.95
C ILE A 86 25.23 -4.54 -3.72
N THR A 87 25.66 -3.87 -2.65
CA THR A 87 26.24 -4.53 -1.48
C THR A 87 25.30 -4.65 -0.28
N ALA A 88 24.15 -3.99 -0.32
CA ALA A 88 23.15 -4.08 0.73
C ALA A 88 21.72 -3.98 0.17
N ILE A 89 20.80 -4.63 0.85
CA ILE A 89 19.36 -4.44 0.68
C ILE A 89 18.73 -4.19 2.06
N VAL A 90 17.87 -3.19 2.16
CA VAL A 90 17.08 -2.89 3.36
C VAL A 90 15.62 -3.11 3.04
N CYS A 91 14.95 -3.98 3.78
CA CYS A 91 13.55 -4.29 3.60
C CYS A 91 12.73 -3.75 4.78
N ALA A 92 11.66 -3.03 4.46
CA ALA A 92 10.61 -2.62 5.37
C ALA A 92 9.29 -3.23 4.91
N GLY A 93 8.34 -3.39 5.82
CA GLY A 93 7.03 -3.98 5.54
C GLY A 93 6.38 -4.50 6.81
N ASN A 94 5.10 -4.84 6.71
CA ASN A 94 4.38 -5.41 7.84
C ASN A 94 5.01 -6.75 8.27
N THR A 95 4.72 -7.16 9.51
CA THR A 95 5.38 -8.33 10.12
C THR A 95 5.19 -9.61 9.31
N ALA A 96 4.01 -9.82 8.71
CA ALA A 96 3.76 -10.99 7.88
C ALA A 96 4.61 -10.99 6.60
N MET A 97 4.73 -9.85 5.93
CA MET A 97 5.55 -9.74 4.70
C MET A 97 7.04 -10.00 4.97
N ALA A 98 7.57 -9.51 6.10
CA ALA A 98 8.93 -9.83 6.52
C ALA A 98 9.12 -11.33 6.80
N HIS A 99 8.12 -11.99 7.41
CA HIS A 99 8.17 -13.43 7.66
C HIS A 99 8.08 -14.25 6.37
N PHE A 100 7.28 -13.82 5.38
CA PHE A 100 7.26 -14.45 4.06
C PHE A 100 8.61 -14.34 3.36
N LEU A 101 9.21 -13.15 3.30
CA LEU A 101 10.52 -12.96 2.66
C LEU A 101 11.61 -13.87 3.27
N LEU A 102 11.60 -13.99 4.60
CA LEU A 102 12.60 -14.72 5.37
C LEU A 102 12.27 -16.21 5.58
N ASN A 103 11.15 -16.69 5.01
CA ASN A 103 10.62 -18.04 5.21
C ASN A 103 10.50 -18.46 6.70
N LEU A 104 9.95 -17.56 7.53
CA LEU A 104 9.77 -17.81 8.96
C LEU A 104 8.36 -18.32 9.26
N ASP A 105 8.22 -19.17 10.28
CA ASP A 105 6.91 -19.60 10.75
C ASP A 105 6.07 -18.38 11.19
N MET A 106 4.86 -18.27 10.65
CA MET A 106 3.93 -17.17 10.93
C MET A 106 2.55 -17.68 11.38
N THR A 107 2.40 -18.97 11.65
CA THR A 107 1.14 -19.59 12.08
C THR A 107 0.54 -18.93 13.33
N ARG A 108 1.40 -18.43 14.22
CA ARG A 108 1.01 -17.75 15.47
C ARG A 108 0.72 -16.26 15.34
N ILE A 109 1.03 -15.62 14.22
CA ILE A 109 0.73 -14.18 14.00
C ILE A 109 -0.77 -13.95 14.11
N ARG A 110 -1.58 -14.82 13.51
CA ARG A 110 -3.05 -14.71 13.48
C ARG A 110 -3.77 -15.45 14.59
N LYS A 111 -3.08 -16.25 15.42
CA LYS A 111 -3.70 -17.09 16.46
C LYS A 111 -3.36 -16.50 17.82
N GLU A 112 -4.36 -16.40 18.70
CA GLU A 112 -4.15 -15.90 20.06
C GLU A 112 -2.98 -16.66 20.73
N PRO A 113 -2.00 -15.96 21.33
CA PRO A 113 -2.00 -14.52 21.68
C PRO A 113 -1.28 -13.60 20.67
N TYR A 114 -1.32 -13.90 19.37
CA TYR A 114 -0.84 -13.07 18.25
C TYR A 114 0.66 -12.77 18.31
N ILE A 115 1.47 -13.84 18.23
CA ILE A 115 2.92 -13.77 18.41
C ILE A 115 3.62 -13.96 17.06
N ALA A 116 4.48 -13.00 16.71
CA ALA A 116 5.45 -13.15 15.63
C ALA A 116 6.64 -14.02 16.08
N SER A 117 7.22 -14.81 15.17
CA SER A 117 8.35 -15.67 15.48
C SER A 117 9.59 -14.87 15.88
N VAL A 118 9.81 -13.74 15.21
CA VAL A 118 10.86 -12.78 15.55
C VAL A 118 10.36 -11.35 15.36
N SER A 119 10.79 -10.45 16.24
CA SER A 119 10.59 -8.99 16.07
C SER A 119 11.83 -8.31 15.50
N PHE A 120 13.01 -8.92 15.62
CA PHE A 120 14.27 -8.42 15.10
C PHE A 120 15.06 -9.59 14.51
N MET A 121 15.46 -9.44 13.25
CA MET A 121 16.35 -10.37 12.56
C MET A 121 17.72 -9.69 12.41
N PRO A 122 18.83 -10.31 12.86
CA PRO A 122 20.15 -9.77 12.56
C PRO A 122 20.40 -9.76 11.05
N PRO A 123 21.31 -8.91 10.55
CA PRO A 123 21.63 -8.91 9.12
C PRO A 123 22.11 -10.29 8.67
N ILE A 124 21.51 -10.80 7.59
CA ILE A 124 21.87 -12.06 6.95
C ILE A 124 22.50 -11.80 5.60
N ARG A 125 23.13 -12.81 4.97
CA ARG A 125 23.48 -12.67 3.56
C ARG A 125 22.20 -12.64 2.74
N ALA A 126 22.11 -11.72 1.78
CA ALA A 126 20.95 -11.64 0.89
C ALA A 126 20.69 -12.96 0.15
N ALA A 127 21.75 -13.69 -0.18
CA ALA A 127 21.69 -15.01 -0.80
C ALA A 127 20.99 -16.09 0.06
N GLU A 128 20.98 -15.96 1.40
CA GLU A 128 20.28 -16.90 2.29
C GLU A 128 18.75 -16.75 2.18
N ALA A 129 18.27 -15.56 1.84
CA ALA A 129 16.87 -15.31 1.50
C ALA A 129 16.57 -15.52 0.00
N GLY A 130 17.57 -15.86 -0.83
CA GLY A 130 17.40 -15.97 -2.29
C GLY A 130 17.41 -14.63 -3.05
N VAL A 131 17.77 -13.53 -2.40
CA VAL A 131 17.87 -12.20 -3.03
C VAL A 131 19.20 -12.06 -3.78
N GLN A 132 19.12 -11.61 -5.03
CA GLN A 132 20.21 -11.58 -6.01
C GLN A 132 20.87 -10.21 -6.08
N ILE A 133 21.84 -9.99 -5.19
CA ILE A 133 22.78 -8.86 -5.21
C ILE A 133 24.23 -9.38 -5.17
N ASN A 134 25.19 -8.60 -4.68
CA ASN A 134 26.54 -9.10 -4.42
C ASN A 134 26.49 -10.39 -3.56
N LYS A 135 27.34 -11.38 -3.87
CA LYS A 135 27.39 -12.66 -3.12
C LYS A 135 27.69 -12.50 -1.63
N ARG A 136 28.34 -11.39 -1.25
CA ARG A 136 28.62 -11.00 0.14
C ARG A 136 27.68 -9.91 0.65
N GLY A 137 26.72 -9.49 -0.17
CA GLY A 137 25.76 -8.45 0.18
C GLY A 137 24.84 -8.88 1.31
N LEU A 138 24.45 -7.92 2.12
CA LEU A 138 23.66 -8.14 3.32
C LEU A 138 22.21 -7.69 3.13
N LEU A 139 21.29 -8.48 3.68
CA LEU A 139 19.90 -8.12 3.81
C LEU A 139 19.64 -7.67 5.25
N TYR A 140 19.09 -6.47 5.37
CA TYR A 140 18.64 -5.87 6.61
C TYR A 140 17.11 -5.86 6.60
N SER A 141 16.48 -6.65 7.46
CA SER A 141 15.06 -6.52 7.73
C SER A 141 14.88 -5.56 8.89
N LEU A 142 14.11 -4.48 8.71
CA LEU A 142 13.82 -3.57 9.80
C LEU A 142 12.98 -4.28 10.89
N PRO A 143 13.10 -3.87 12.16
CA PRO A 143 12.40 -4.56 13.25
C PRO A 143 10.90 -4.31 13.22
N SER A 144 10.12 -5.33 13.53
CA SER A 144 8.69 -5.26 13.80
C SER A 144 8.41 -4.98 15.27
N VAL A 145 7.27 -4.35 15.57
CA VAL A 145 6.83 -4.08 16.95
C VAL A 145 5.94 -5.20 17.48
N ALA A 146 4.98 -5.67 16.67
CA ALA A 146 4.00 -6.67 17.04
C ALA A 146 3.54 -7.49 15.81
N ALA A 147 2.61 -8.43 15.99
CA ALA A 147 2.03 -9.22 14.90
C ALA A 147 1.44 -8.36 13.77
N TYR A 148 0.80 -7.24 14.11
CA TYR A 148 0.11 -6.35 13.17
C TYR A 148 0.72 -4.96 13.04
N VAL A 149 1.85 -4.70 13.71
CA VAL A 149 2.60 -3.45 13.57
C VAL A 149 4.02 -3.83 13.18
N GLY A 150 4.30 -3.71 11.89
CA GLY A 150 5.57 -4.10 11.32
C GLY A 150 6.56 -2.96 11.20
N SER A 151 7.53 -3.22 10.35
CA SER A 151 8.72 -2.40 10.18
C SER A 151 8.53 -1.25 9.20
N ASP A 152 7.52 -1.34 8.35
CA ASP A 152 6.94 -0.22 7.59
C ASP A 152 6.58 0.96 8.51
N ILE A 153 5.86 0.67 9.60
CA ILE A 153 5.49 1.70 10.58
C ILE A 153 6.72 2.24 11.31
N VAL A 154 7.68 1.36 11.65
CA VAL A 154 8.95 1.79 12.25
C VAL A 154 9.74 2.70 11.31
N ALA A 155 9.76 2.40 10.00
CA ALA A 155 10.39 3.24 8.99
C ALA A 155 9.70 4.60 8.87
N GLY A 156 8.36 4.65 8.92
CA GLY A 156 7.58 5.89 8.95
C GLY A 156 7.89 6.74 10.19
N VAL A 157 7.95 6.13 11.37
CA VAL A 157 8.34 6.80 12.63
C VAL A 157 9.77 7.34 12.54
N LEU A 158 10.71 6.56 11.98
CA LEU A 158 12.09 6.98 11.79
C LEU A 158 12.19 8.20 10.85
N THR A 159 11.45 8.16 9.75
CA THR A 159 11.42 9.20 8.72
C THR A 159 10.83 10.51 9.23
N THR A 160 9.68 10.44 9.91
CA THR A 160 9.01 11.62 10.50
C THR A 160 9.75 12.21 11.70
N ARG A 161 10.61 11.40 12.34
CA ARG A 161 11.34 11.74 13.56
C ARG A 161 10.43 12.20 14.71
N LEU A 162 9.19 11.72 14.75
CA LEU A 162 8.22 12.09 15.79
C LEU A 162 8.72 11.73 17.20
N PHE A 163 9.50 10.66 17.32
CA PHE A 163 10.21 10.22 18.53
C PHE A 163 11.29 11.21 19.03
N THR A 164 11.55 12.31 18.31
CA THR A 164 12.46 13.37 18.75
C THR A 164 11.72 14.62 19.21
N LYS A 165 10.41 14.69 18.97
CA LYS A 165 9.59 15.87 19.24
C LYS A 165 9.17 15.89 20.71
N LYS A 166 9.06 17.10 21.28
CA LYS A 166 8.52 17.29 22.63
C LYS A 166 6.98 17.28 22.63
N GLY A 167 6.37 17.87 21.62
CA GLY A 167 4.92 17.87 21.44
C GLY A 167 4.40 16.48 21.04
N ILE A 168 3.13 16.22 21.32
CA ILE A 168 2.45 15.00 20.92
C ILE A 168 2.17 15.06 19.42
N SER A 169 2.54 13.98 18.72
CA SER A 169 2.29 13.79 17.29
C SER A 169 1.46 12.54 17.08
N LEU A 170 0.56 12.59 16.10
CA LEU A 170 -0.13 11.43 15.56
C LEU A 170 0.40 11.17 14.14
N PHE A 171 0.98 9.99 13.94
CA PHE A 171 1.28 9.44 12.63
C PHE A 171 0.21 8.42 12.28
N VAL A 172 -0.30 8.50 11.04
CA VAL A 172 -1.31 7.60 10.50
C VAL A 172 -0.79 7.09 9.18
N ASP A 173 -0.65 5.78 9.06
CA ASP A 173 -0.42 5.08 7.81
C ASP A 173 -1.76 4.51 7.33
N ILE A 174 -2.13 4.86 6.11
CA ILE A 174 -3.43 4.50 5.53
C ILE A 174 -3.17 3.64 4.30
N GLY A 175 -3.36 2.33 4.46
CA GLY A 175 -3.38 1.37 3.37
C GLY A 175 -4.48 0.34 3.59
N THR A 176 -4.25 -0.88 3.12
CA THR A 176 -5.12 -2.04 3.39
C THR A 176 -5.39 -2.21 4.89
N ASN A 177 -4.39 -1.91 5.72
CA ASN A 177 -4.56 -1.71 7.16
C ASN A 177 -4.47 -0.21 7.48
N GLY A 178 -5.11 0.19 8.57
CA GLY A 178 -4.91 1.49 9.18
C GLY A 178 -4.02 1.35 10.41
N GLU A 179 -2.78 1.80 10.32
CA GLU A 179 -1.84 1.83 11.43
C GLU A 179 -1.68 3.25 11.97
N VAL A 180 -1.60 3.38 13.29
CA VAL A 180 -1.39 4.67 13.94
C VAL A 180 -0.26 4.58 14.95
N VAL A 181 0.50 5.67 15.07
CA VAL A 181 1.47 5.88 16.14
C VAL A 181 1.21 7.23 16.79
N LEU A 182 0.94 7.22 18.09
CA LEU A 182 0.73 8.40 18.90
C LEU A 182 1.87 8.53 19.91
N GLY A 183 2.45 9.72 20.03
CA GLY A 183 3.35 10.00 21.14
C GLY A 183 4.36 11.09 20.83
N ASN A 184 5.50 11.02 21.49
CA ASN A 184 6.58 12.00 21.43
C ASN A 184 7.93 11.32 21.79
N ARG A 185 8.93 12.10 22.18
CA ARG A 185 10.24 11.57 22.61
C ARG A 185 10.25 10.74 23.89
N ASP A 186 9.25 10.90 24.75
CA ASP A 186 9.21 10.29 26.08
C ASP A 186 8.44 8.96 26.05
N TRP A 187 7.46 8.82 25.14
CA TRP A 187 6.66 7.60 24.97
C TRP A 187 6.07 7.51 23.56
N LEU A 188 5.84 6.28 23.10
CA LEU A 188 5.14 5.97 21.86
C LEU A 188 4.15 4.83 22.09
N VAL A 189 2.97 4.93 21.50
CA VAL A 189 1.97 3.87 21.44
C VAL A 189 1.55 3.68 19.99
N CYS A 190 1.39 2.43 19.57
CA CYS A 190 0.92 2.09 18.25
C CYS A 190 -0.33 1.21 18.31
N ALA A 191 -1.16 1.30 17.28
CA ALA A 191 -2.28 0.39 17.05
C ALA A 191 -2.41 0.12 15.56
N SER A 192 -3.02 -1.02 15.22
CA SER A 192 -3.38 -1.39 13.86
C SER A 192 -4.86 -1.77 13.85
N SER A 193 -5.55 -1.41 12.78
CA SER A 193 -6.94 -1.74 12.52
C SER A 193 -7.10 -2.23 11.09
N SER A 194 -8.01 -3.17 10.88
CA SER A 194 -8.50 -3.47 9.54
C SER A 194 -9.25 -2.25 9.01
N ALA A 195 -8.75 -1.64 7.94
CA ALA A 195 -9.39 -0.52 7.26
C ALA A 195 -10.07 -0.98 5.96
N GLY A 196 -9.44 -1.94 5.26
CA GLY A 196 -9.87 -2.39 3.95
C GLY A 196 -9.26 -1.52 2.84
N PRO A 197 -9.08 -2.06 1.62
CA PRO A 197 -8.31 -1.40 0.57
C PRO A 197 -9.13 -0.39 -0.26
N ALA A 198 -10.21 0.17 0.29
CA ALA A 198 -11.10 1.09 -0.44
C ALA A 198 -10.35 2.30 -1.01
N PHE A 199 -9.45 2.90 -0.22
CA PHE A 199 -8.61 4.02 -0.68
C PHE A 199 -7.48 3.60 -1.66
N GLU A 200 -7.22 2.30 -1.81
CA GLU A 200 -6.38 1.76 -2.89
C GLU A 200 -7.19 1.54 -4.19
N GLY A 201 -8.50 1.83 -4.16
CA GLY A 201 -9.44 1.64 -5.26
C GLY A 201 -10.01 0.22 -5.37
N SER A 202 -9.70 -0.67 -4.41
CA SER A 202 -10.19 -2.05 -4.41
C SER A 202 -11.49 -2.18 -3.61
N GLY A 203 -12.44 -2.98 -4.12
CA GLY A 203 -13.77 -3.13 -3.52
C GLY A 203 -14.72 -1.98 -3.83
N VAL A 204 -14.33 -1.06 -4.70
CA VAL A 204 -15.13 0.08 -5.17
C VAL A 204 -15.41 -0.10 -6.67
N LYS A 205 -16.66 0.02 -7.11
CA LYS A 205 -17.12 -0.35 -8.48
C LYS A 205 -16.29 0.28 -9.59
N HIS A 206 -16.04 1.59 -9.50
CA HIS A 206 -15.17 2.33 -10.41
C HIS A 206 -13.88 2.83 -9.72
N GLY A 207 -13.51 2.18 -8.61
CA GLY A 207 -12.27 2.45 -7.92
C GLY A 207 -11.07 1.96 -8.75
N MET A 208 -10.00 2.73 -8.73
CA MET A 208 -8.73 2.34 -9.32
C MET A 208 -7.57 2.96 -8.55
N ARG A 209 -6.36 2.44 -8.75
CA ARG A 209 -5.17 3.08 -8.18
C ARG A 209 -4.88 4.42 -8.83
N ALA A 210 -4.11 5.25 -8.13
CA ALA A 210 -3.57 6.48 -8.69
C ALA A 210 -2.71 6.16 -9.93
N GLY A 211 -3.19 6.56 -11.10
CA GLY A 211 -2.57 6.32 -12.39
C GLY A 211 -3.30 7.11 -13.47
N ALA A 212 -2.79 7.10 -14.71
CA ALA A 212 -3.36 7.89 -15.80
C ALA A 212 -4.87 7.66 -15.93
N GLY A 213 -5.64 8.74 -15.92
CA GLY A 213 -7.11 8.71 -16.02
C GLY A 213 -7.84 8.50 -14.69
N ALA A 214 -7.16 8.26 -13.58
CA ALA A 214 -7.81 8.22 -12.28
C ALA A 214 -8.20 9.65 -11.85
N ILE A 215 -9.46 9.84 -11.47
CA ILE A 215 -9.95 11.08 -10.86
C ILE A 215 -9.26 11.23 -9.49
N GLU A 216 -8.41 12.25 -9.36
CA GLU A 216 -7.65 12.54 -8.12
C GLU A 216 -8.26 13.68 -7.29
N LYS A 217 -9.14 14.47 -7.91
CA LYS A 217 -9.84 15.59 -7.29
C LYS A 217 -11.23 15.74 -7.91
N LEU A 218 -12.22 16.00 -7.07
CA LEU A 218 -13.59 16.26 -7.49
C LEU A 218 -14.17 17.44 -6.70
N THR A 219 -14.96 18.28 -7.35
CA THR A 219 -15.66 19.40 -6.72
C THR A 219 -17.04 19.55 -7.36
N ILE A 220 -18.07 19.73 -6.54
CA ILE A 220 -19.42 20.07 -7.00
C ILE A 220 -19.58 21.59 -6.81
N LEU A 221 -19.78 22.31 -7.91
CA LEU A 221 -19.96 23.76 -7.90
C LEU A 221 -21.35 24.16 -7.41
N ASP A 222 -21.52 25.44 -7.07
CA ASP A 222 -22.80 26.00 -6.56
C ASP A 222 -23.98 25.83 -7.54
N ASP A 223 -23.70 25.72 -8.84
CA ASP A 223 -24.71 25.46 -9.88
C ASP A 223 -25.03 23.97 -10.06
N GLY A 224 -24.42 23.10 -9.24
CA GLY A 224 -24.55 21.66 -9.27
C GLY A 224 -23.62 20.96 -10.26
N SER A 225 -22.88 21.67 -11.11
CA SER A 225 -21.95 21.05 -12.05
C SER A 225 -20.78 20.36 -11.33
N ILE A 226 -20.28 19.26 -11.89
CA ILE A 226 -19.10 18.54 -11.36
C ILE A 226 -17.88 18.95 -12.16
N GLU A 227 -16.87 19.45 -11.47
CA GLU A 227 -15.51 19.58 -11.97
C GLU A 227 -14.63 18.47 -11.38
N PHE A 228 -13.76 17.90 -12.19
CA PHE A 228 -12.80 16.90 -11.75
C PHE A 228 -11.45 17.06 -12.44
N LYS A 229 -10.42 16.53 -11.81
CA LYS A 229 -9.07 16.43 -12.38
C LYS A 229 -8.62 14.99 -12.39
N THR A 230 -8.04 14.56 -13.51
CA THR A 230 -7.44 13.23 -13.66
C THR A 230 -5.93 13.29 -13.61
N ILE A 231 -5.31 12.22 -13.10
CA ILE A 231 -3.86 12.08 -13.19
C ILE A 231 -3.46 11.95 -14.66
N GLY A 232 -2.49 12.76 -15.08
CA GLY A 232 -2.00 12.81 -16.46
C GLY A 232 -2.91 13.56 -17.44
N ASP A 233 -3.97 14.22 -16.95
CA ASP A 233 -4.91 15.01 -17.75
C ASP A 233 -5.53 14.22 -18.94
N THR A 234 -5.74 12.91 -18.75
CA THR A 234 -6.37 12.01 -19.73
C THR A 234 -7.85 11.79 -19.44
N HIS A 235 -8.58 11.13 -20.36
CA HIS A 235 -9.96 10.72 -20.13
C HIS A 235 -10.10 9.91 -18.82
N PRO A 236 -11.19 10.12 -18.07
CA PRO A 236 -11.37 9.46 -16.78
C PRO A 236 -11.65 7.97 -16.99
N ALA A 237 -10.97 7.14 -16.22
CA ALA A 237 -11.09 5.68 -16.25
C ALA A 237 -11.64 5.10 -14.94
N GLY A 238 -11.64 5.90 -13.88
CA GLY A 238 -12.08 5.50 -12.53
C GLY A 238 -11.68 6.57 -11.50
N ILE A 239 -11.79 6.22 -10.23
CA ILE A 239 -11.57 7.12 -9.09
C ILE A 239 -10.46 6.55 -8.21
N CYS A 240 -9.44 7.34 -7.88
CA CYS A 240 -8.43 6.92 -6.90
C CYS A 240 -8.77 7.36 -5.48
N GLY A 241 -8.00 6.90 -4.50
CA GLY A 241 -8.28 7.16 -3.08
C GLY A 241 -8.52 8.64 -2.73
N SER A 242 -7.73 9.56 -3.30
CA SER A 242 -7.94 11.01 -3.07
C SER A 242 -9.25 11.50 -3.73
N GLY A 243 -9.56 11.03 -4.94
CA GLY A 243 -10.82 11.32 -5.60
C GLY A 243 -12.03 10.74 -4.86
N LEU A 244 -11.90 9.57 -4.24
CA LEU A 244 -12.95 8.97 -3.41
C LEU A 244 -13.22 9.82 -2.17
N LEU A 245 -12.17 10.30 -1.50
CA LEU A 245 -12.30 11.17 -0.35
C LEU A 245 -13.00 12.49 -0.70
N ASP A 246 -12.57 13.14 -1.79
CA ASP A 246 -13.21 14.37 -2.29
C ASP A 246 -14.65 14.11 -2.70
N THR A 247 -14.92 12.99 -3.40
CA THR A 247 -16.29 12.61 -3.78
C THR A 247 -17.20 12.48 -2.56
N LEU A 248 -16.78 11.76 -1.52
CA LEU A 248 -17.57 11.62 -0.29
C LEU A 248 -17.79 12.97 0.40
N ALA A 249 -16.76 13.80 0.48
CA ALA A 249 -16.84 15.13 1.08
C ALA A 249 -17.83 16.03 0.32
N GLU A 250 -17.73 16.08 -1.00
CA GLU A 250 -18.57 16.90 -1.88
C GLU A 250 -20.04 16.43 -1.86
N LEU A 251 -20.28 15.12 -1.91
CA LEU A 251 -21.63 14.56 -1.76
C LEU A 251 -22.25 14.93 -0.41
N PHE A 252 -21.45 14.93 0.66
CA PHE A 252 -21.94 15.27 2.01
C PHE A 252 -22.23 16.77 2.16
N ILE A 253 -21.29 17.63 1.74
CA ILE A 253 -21.39 19.09 1.86
C ILE A 253 -22.56 19.62 1.02
N ASN A 254 -22.78 19.06 -0.17
CA ASN A 254 -23.91 19.41 -1.04
C ASN A 254 -25.21 18.69 -0.64
N GLY A 255 -25.19 17.92 0.45
CA GLY A 255 -26.39 17.30 1.02
C GLY A 255 -26.98 16.16 0.19
N ILE A 256 -26.24 15.62 -0.77
CA ILE A 256 -26.62 14.47 -1.60
C ILE A 256 -26.63 13.18 -0.77
N ILE A 257 -25.68 13.05 0.16
CA ILE A 257 -25.70 12.04 1.22
C ILE A 257 -25.95 12.64 2.60
N ASP A 258 -26.38 11.82 3.55
CA ASP A 258 -26.47 12.19 4.95
C ASP A 258 -25.25 11.70 5.78
N ARG A 259 -25.25 12.02 7.08
CA ARG A 259 -24.18 11.62 8.01
C ARG A 259 -24.00 10.11 8.21
N THR A 260 -24.93 9.30 7.69
CA THR A 260 -24.86 7.83 7.72
C THR A 260 -24.33 7.27 6.40
N GLY A 261 -23.97 8.13 5.45
CA GLY A 261 -23.54 7.72 4.10
C GLY A 261 -24.70 7.39 3.17
N ARG A 262 -25.95 7.61 3.57
CA ARG A 262 -27.11 7.28 2.74
C ARG A 262 -27.44 8.38 1.75
N PHE A 263 -27.65 8.01 0.49
CA PHE A 263 -28.22 8.92 -0.49
C PHE A 263 -29.60 9.43 -0.06
N LYS A 264 -29.81 10.73 -0.17
CA LYS A 264 -31.12 11.34 0.01
C LYS A 264 -31.90 11.24 -1.29
N THR A 265 -33.08 10.63 -1.23
CA THR A 265 -33.96 10.50 -2.40
C THR A 265 -34.37 11.89 -2.94
N ASN A 266 -34.34 12.04 -4.27
CA ASN A 266 -34.61 13.29 -4.99
C ASN A 266 -33.65 14.45 -4.68
N ALA A 267 -32.44 14.17 -4.15
CA ALA A 267 -31.46 15.23 -3.91
C ALA A 267 -30.86 15.79 -5.22
N ASP A 268 -30.75 14.96 -6.26
CA ASP A 268 -30.10 15.31 -7.52
C ASP A 268 -30.61 14.42 -8.66
N GLU A 269 -30.64 14.95 -9.89
CA GLU A 269 -31.07 14.22 -11.10
C GLU A 269 -30.07 13.13 -11.53
N ARG A 270 -28.81 13.21 -11.09
CA ARG A 270 -27.77 12.21 -11.34
C ARG A 270 -27.90 10.96 -10.47
N LEU A 271 -28.81 10.96 -9.51
CA LEU A 271 -29.09 9.79 -8.67
C LEU A 271 -29.96 8.79 -9.44
N THR A 272 -29.43 7.60 -9.66
CA THR A 272 -30.09 6.53 -10.43
C THR A 272 -30.06 5.20 -9.69
N GLU A 273 -30.91 4.26 -10.10
CA GLU A 273 -30.87 2.86 -9.61
C GLU A 273 -29.91 2.04 -10.47
N GLY A 274 -28.97 1.35 -9.83
CA GLY A 274 -28.04 0.40 -10.43
C GLY A 274 -28.23 -1.02 -9.88
N GLU A 275 -27.35 -1.94 -10.27
CA GLU A 275 -27.41 -3.35 -9.82
C GLU A 275 -27.18 -3.50 -8.30
N GLU A 276 -26.42 -2.59 -7.70
CA GLU A 276 -26.08 -2.58 -6.27
C GLU A 276 -26.94 -1.59 -5.46
N GLY A 277 -28.05 -1.12 -6.06
CA GLY A 277 -28.94 -0.10 -5.50
C GLY A 277 -28.60 1.30 -6.02
N LEU A 278 -28.92 2.33 -5.21
CA LEU A 278 -28.73 3.72 -5.59
C LEU A 278 -27.26 4.02 -5.91
N GLN A 279 -27.04 4.76 -6.99
CA GLN A 279 -25.73 5.22 -7.44
C GLN A 279 -25.82 6.65 -7.95
N PHE A 280 -24.74 7.41 -7.78
CA PHE A 280 -24.64 8.79 -8.23
C PHE A 280 -23.64 8.88 -9.39
N GLN A 281 -24.10 9.43 -10.52
CA GLN A 281 -23.26 9.61 -11.71
C GLN A 281 -22.29 10.77 -11.53
N LEU A 282 -20.98 10.47 -11.56
CA LEU A 282 -19.92 11.47 -11.49
C LEU A 282 -19.52 11.93 -12.88
N VAL A 283 -19.40 10.98 -13.81
CA VAL A 283 -19.03 11.24 -15.20
C VAL A 283 -20.00 10.51 -16.13
N PRO A 284 -20.70 11.20 -17.04
CA PRO A 284 -21.56 10.55 -18.02
C PRO A 284 -20.74 9.78 -19.06
N PRO A 285 -21.33 8.78 -19.74
CA PRO A 285 -20.64 8.11 -20.85
C PRO A 285 -20.41 9.09 -22.02
N GLY A 286 -19.22 9.10 -22.59
CA GLY A 286 -18.89 10.02 -23.69
C GLY A 286 -17.44 9.92 -24.15
N ASN A 287 -17.15 10.39 -25.37
CA ASN A 287 -15.78 10.59 -25.90
C ASN A 287 -14.76 9.47 -25.57
N GLY A 288 -15.17 8.21 -25.67
CA GLY A 288 -14.28 7.04 -25.49
C GLY A 288 -14.07 6.59 -24.05
N HIS A 289 -14.75 7.16 -23.06
CA HIS A 289 -14.81 6.63 -21.69
C HIS A 289 -16.21 6.15 -21.32
N GLN A 290 -16.24 5.20 -20.39
CA GLN A 290 -17.48 4.70 -19.81
C GLN A 290 -18.03 5.70 -18.80
N GLU A 291 -19.28 5.47 -18.41
CA GLU A 291 -19.87 6.13 -17.25
C GLU A 291 -19.05 5.79 -15.99
N ILE A 292 -18.89 6.77 -15.11
CA ILE A 292 -18.29 6.57 -13.78
C ILE A 292 -19.31 6.98 -12.75
N VAL A 293 -19.65 6.04 -11.88
CA VAL A 293 -20.59 6.23 -10.78
C VAL A 293 -19.94 5.90 -9.44
N ILE A 294 -20.52 6.41 -8.36
CA ILE A 294 -20.27 5.95 -6.99
C ILE A 294 -21.56 5.35 -6.44
N THR A 295 -21.52 4.10 -6.00
CA THR A 295 -22.71 3.37 -5.52
C THR A 295 -22.91 3.53 -4.02
N GLN A 296 -24.10 3.20 -3.54
CA GLN A 296 -24.37 3.14 -2.10
C GLN A 296 -23.50 2.10 -1.39
N ALA A 297 -23.12 1.02 -2.08
CA ALA A 297 -22.21 0.00 -1.57
C ALA A 297 -20.78 0.54 -1.45
N ASP A 298 -20.32 1.34 -2.41
CA ASP A 298 -18.99 1.98 -2.36
C ASP A 298 -18.84 2.97 -1.18
N ILE A 299 -19.95 3.59 -0.77
CA ILE A 299 -19.98 4.57 0.34
C ILE A 299 -19.99 3.89 1.72
N ASN A 300 -20.51 2.65 1.81
CA ASN A 300 -20.71 1.92 3.07
C ASN A 300 -19.43 1.20 3.52
#